data_AF-A0A942NU06-F1
#
_entry.id   AF-A0A942NU06-F1
#
_cell.length_a   1.000
_cell.length_b   1.000
_cell.length_c   1.000
_cell.angle_alpha   90.00
_cell.angle_beta   90.00
_cell.angle_gamma   90.00
#
_symmetry.space_group_name_H-M   'P 1'
#
loop_
_entity.id
_entity.type
_entity.pdbx_description
1 polymer ?
#
loop_
_entity_poly.entity_id
_entity_poly.type
_entity_poly.pdbx_seq_one_letter_code
_entity_poly.pdbx_strand_id
1 'polypeptide(L)'
;MRKIMNALLLSCMKATELIEKDSFFPLSALEKTQLFLHTKVCDACRTYQKQSKMIDDAIVKSLNDEEESEQISNPADDDALIEMIQKKINT
;
A
#
# COMPACT_ATOMS: atom_id res chain seq x y z
N MET A 1 -3.56 -33.55 21.78
CA MET A 1 -3.63 -32.09 22.01
C MET A 1 -2.60 -31.28 21.21
N ARG A 2 -1.29 -31.64 21.18
CA ARG A 2 -0.25 -30.87 20.46
C ARG A 2 -0.46 -30.71 18.93
N LYS A 3 -1.07 -31.70 18.26
CA LYS A 3 -1.28 -31.68 16.79
C LYS A 3 -2.36 -30.67 16.35
N ILE A 4 -3.41 -30.48 17.15
CA ILE A 4 -4.50 -29.55 16.85
C ILE A 4 -4.04 -28.11 17.10
N MET A 5 -3.25 -27.91 18.16
CA MET A 5 -2.64 -26.62 18.48
C MET A 5 -1.71 -26.15 17.36
N ASN A 6 -0.92 -27.03 16.73
CA ASN A 6 -0.07 -26.68 15.59
C ASN A 6 -0.83 -26.54 14.24
N ALA A 7 -2.03 -27.10 14.12
CA ALA A 7 -2.87 -26.96 12.92
C ALA A 7 -3.71 -25.67 12.95
N LEU A 8 -4.06 -25.19 14.16
CA LEU A 8 -4.83 -23.97 14.37
C LEU A 8 -3.97 -22.75 14.72
N LEU A 9 -2.77 -22.94 15.26
CA LEU A 9 -1.80 -21.87 15.51
C LEU A 9 -0.71 -21.89 14.43
N LEU A 10 -0.74 -20.85 13.60
CA LEU A 10 0.34 -20.54 12.68
C LEU A 10 1.63 -20.20 13.45
N SER A 11 2.79 -20.46 12.85
CA SER A 11 4.02 -19.79 13.26
C SER A 11 3.96 -18.31 12.89
N CYS A 12 4.71 -17.45 13.58
CA CYS A 12 4.79 -16.03 13.20
C CYS A 12 5.24 -15.85 11.74
N MET A 13 6.18 -16.69 11.28
CA MET A 13 6.63 -16.70 9.88
C MET A 13 5.49 -16.97 8.89
N LYS A 14 4.63 -17.95 9.18
CA LYS A 14 3.47 -18.23 8.33
C LYS A 14 2.41 -17.14 8.44
N ALA A 15 2.23 -16.56 9.62
CA ALA A 15 1.31 -15.43 9.80
C ALA A 15 1.75 -14.20 8.99
N THR A 16 3.03 -13.84 9.01
CA THR A 16 3.57 -12.75 8.18
C THR A 16 3.45 -13.05 6.69
N GLU A 17 3.68 -14.30 6.26
CA GLU A 17 3.44 -14.72 4.87
C GLU A 17 1.97 -14.51 4.47
N LEU A 18 1.01 -14.89 5.31
CA LEU A 18 -0.41 -14.69 5.02
C LEU A 18 -0.83 -13.21 5.04
N ILE A 19 -0.20 -12.39 5.88
CA ILE A 19 -0.42 -10.93 5.90
C ILE A 19 -0.04 -10.33 4.55
N GLU A 20 1.18 -10.61 4.08
CA GLU A 20 1.66 -10.11 2.78
C GLU A 20 0.84 -10.70 1.63
N LYS A 21 0.45 -11.97 1.72
CA LYS A 21 -0.39 -12.60 0.70
C LYS A 21 -1.74 -11.89 0.59
N ASP A 22 -2.40 -11.52 1.70
CA ASP A 22 -3.71 -10.85 1.69
C ASP A 22 -3.67 -9.46 1.02
N SER A 23 -2.51 -8.79 1.00
CA SER A 23 -2.32 -7.50 0.31
C SER A 23 -2.41 -7.60 -1.22
N PHE A 24 -2.01 -8.74 -1.80
CA PHE A 24 -1.94 -8.92 -3.26
C PHE A 24 -2.90 -9.99 -3.80
N PHE A 25 -3.28 -10.95 -2.96
CA PHE A 25 -4.08 -12.12 -3.34
C PHE A 25 -5.10 -12.47 -2.26
N PRO A 26 -6.32 -12.88 -2.64
CA PRO A 26 -7.30 -13.29 -1.65
C PRO A 26 -6.83 -14.53 -0.88
N LEU A 27 -6.87 -14.45 0.45
CA LEU A 27 -6.73 -15.63 1.31
C LEU A 27 -7.95 -16.55 1.20
N SER A 28 -7.73 -17.86 1.29
CA SER A 28 -8.81 -18.84 1.50
C SER A 28 -9.49 -18.63 2.84
N ALA A 29 -10.74 -19.12 2.99
CA ALA A 29 -11.49 -18.97 4.23
C ALA A 29 -10.74 -19.53 5.46
N LEU A 30 -10.05 -20.67 5.29
CA LEU A 30 -9.23 -21.26 6.34
C LEU A 30 -8.04 -20.38 6.71
N GLU A 31 -7.30 -19.87 5.73
CA GLU A 31 -6.17 -18.97 5.95
C GLU A 31 -6.61 -17.68 6.66
N LYS A 32 -7.76 -17.10 6.27
CA LYS A 32 -8.34 -15.93 6.94
C LYS A 32 -8.65 -16.21 8.40
N THR A 33 -9.29 -17.34 8.71
CA THR A 33 -9.60 -17.71 10.10
C THR A 33 -8.34 -17.97 10.92
N GLN A 34 -7.35 -18.65 10.36
CA GLN A 34 -6.07 -18.92 11.02
C GLN A 34 -5.29 -17.62 11.30
N LEU A 35 -5.19 -16.73 10.31
CA LEU A 35 -4.53 -15.44 10.45
C LEU A 35 -5.25 -14.57 11.50
N PHE A 36 -6.57 -14.50 11.44
CA PHE A 36 -7.39 -13.76 12.42
C PHE A 36 -7.14 -14.25 13.84
N LEU A 37 -7.13 -15.56 14.08
CA LEU A 37 -6.87 -16.11 15.41
C LEU A 37 -5.44 -15.77 15.88
N HIS A 38 -4.44 -15.90 15.00
CA HIS A 38 -3.05 -15.64 15.33
C HIS A 38 -2.81 -14.17 15.73
N THR A 39 -3.32 -13.20 14.95
CA THR A 39 -3.15 -11.78 15.26
C THR A 39 -3.94 -11.34 16.49
N LYS A 40 -4.93 -12.12 16.95
CA LYS A 40 -5.61 -11.88 18.24
C LYS A 40 -4.74 -12.23 19.44
N VAL A 41 -3.80 -13.17 19.31
CA VAL A 41 -2.98 -13.67 20.43
C VAL A 41 -1.51 -13.22 20.37
N CYS A 42 -1.03 -12.82 19.19
CA CYS A 42 0.35 -12.35 18.99
C CYS A 42 0.38 -10.85 18.66
N ASP A 43 0.83 -10.03 19.62
CA ASP A 43 0.89 -8.57 19.47
C ASP A 43 1.89 -8.12 18.39
N ALA A 44 3.01 -8.85 18.24
CA ALA A 44 3.99 -8.58 17.20
C ALA A 44 3.37 -8.72 15.79
N CYS A 45 2.66 -9.83 15.54
CA CYS A 45 2.00 -10.06 14.25
C CYS A 45 0.83 -9.10 14.02
N ARG A 46 0.09 -8.71 15.07
CA ARG A 46 -0.95 -7.67 14.99
C ARG A 46 -0.36 -6.31 14.60
N THR A 47 0.78 -5.97 15.19
CA THR A 47 1.47 -4.70 14.92
C THR A 47 2.03 -4.69 13.51
N TYR A 48 2.68 -5.79 13.10
CA TYR A 48 3.15 -5.99 11.74
C TYR A 48 2.02 -5.87 10.72
N GLN A 49 0.86 -6.50 10.94
CA GLN A 49 -0.30 -6.38 10.05
C GLN A 49 -0.72 -4.93 9.79
N LYS A 50 -0.72 -4.09 10.84
CA LYS A 50 -1.05 -2.67 10.71
C LYS A 50 0.04 -1.93 9.93
N GLN A 51 1.30 -2.19 10.24
CA GLN A 51 2.45 -1.53 9.60
C GLN A 51 2.56 -1.88 8.11
N SER A 52 2.42 -3.15 7.76
CA SER A 52 2.42 -3.64 6.38
C SER A 52 1.34 -2.92 5.56
N LYS A 53 0.09 -2.90 6.06
CA LYS A 53 -0.99 -2.14 5.43
C LYS A 53 -0.70 -0.64 5.28
N MET A 54 -0.12 0.00 6.30
CA MET A 54 0.24 1.43 6.22
C MET A 54 1.28 1.70 5.13
N ILE A 55 2.24 0.78 4.94
CA ILE A 55 3.25 0.87 3.88
C ILE A 55 2.58 0.72 2.52
N ASP A 56 1.71 -0.29 2.35
CA ASP A 56 0.96 -0.51 1.11
C ASP A 56 0.11 0.71 0.74
N ASP A 57 -0.65 1.25 1.69
CA ASP A 57 -1.49 2.45 1.50
C ASP A 57 -0.62 3.68 1.13
N ALA A 58 0.56 3.83 1.74
CA ALA A 58 1.47 4.93 1.44
C ALA A 58 2.08 4.82 0.03
N ILE A 59 2.44 3.62 -0.40
CA ILE A 59 2.97 3.35 -1.75
C ILE A 59 1.88 3.65 -2.80
N VAL A 60 0.67 3.13 -2.60
CA VAL A 60 -0.47 3.39 -3.50
C VAL A 60 -0.74 4.88 -3.61
N LYS A 61 -0.74 5.60 -2.48
CA LYS A 61 -0.91 7.05 -2.49
C LYS A 61 0.19 7.76 -3.29
N SER A 62 1.47 7.42 -3.07
CA SER A 62 2.57 8.07 -3.80
C SER A 62 2.49 7.85 -5.31
N LEU A 63 2.03 6.68 -5.75
CA LEU A 63 1.87 6.39 -7.18
C LEU A 63 0.70 7.18 -7.80
N ASN A 64 -0.39 7.37 -7.06
CA ASN A 64 -1.54 8.14 -7.53
C ASN A 64 -1.27 9.66 -7.54
N ASP A 65 -0.49 10.16 -6.58
CA ASP A 65 -0.13 11.59 -6.50
C ASP A 65 0.77 12.03 -7.69
N GLU A 66 1.50 11.10 -8.33
CA GLU A 66 2.28 11.37 -9.55
C GLU A 66 1.39 11.54 -10.80
N GLU A 67 0.32 10.75 -10.94
CA GLU A 67 -0.61 10.82 -12.08
C GLU A 67 -1.46 12.11 -12.09
N GLU A 68 -1.75 12.70 -10.94
CA GLU A 68 -2.53 13.95 -10.84
C GLU A 68 -1.71 15.19 -11.22
N SER A 69 -0.37 15.09 -11.23
CA SER A 69 0.54 16.18 -11.58
C SER A 69 0.76 16.38 -13.10
N GLU A 70 0.32 15.43 -13.94
CA GLU A 70 0.43 15.51 -15.41
C GLU A 70 -0.78 16.15 -16.11
N GLN A 71 -1.82 16.58 -15.39
CA GLN A 71 -2.99 17.23 -15.99
C GLN A 71 -3.18 18.70 -15.59
N ILE A 72 -2.12 19.51 -15.60
CA ILE A 72 -2.24 20.98 -15.71
C ILE A 72 -1.10 21.52 -16.59
N SER A 73 -1.20 21.33 -17.91
CA SER A 73 -0.76 22.36 -18.87
C SER A 73 -1.96 22.70 -19.74
N ASN A 74 -2.68 23.75 -19.35
CA ASN A 74 -3.71 24.32 -20.18
C ASN A 74 -2.96 25.06 -21.30
N PRO A 75 -3.15 24.74 -22.60
CA PRO A 75 -2.36 25.35 -23.68
C PRO A 75 -2.48 26.88 -23.76
N ALA A 76 -3.51 27.47 -23.13
CA ALA A 76 -3.67 28.91 -22.99
C ALA A 76 -2.64 29.57 -22.05
N ASP A 77 -2.07 28.83 -21.09
CA ASP A 77 -1.08 29.35 -20.13
C ASP A 77 0.34 29.37 -20.73
N ASP A 78 0.63 28.43 -21.65
CA ASP A 78 1.92 28.36 -22.35
C ASP A 78 2.09 29.53 -23.33
N ASP A 79 1.04 29.90 -24.05
CA ASP A 79 1.08 31.03 -25.00
C ASP A 79 1.36 32.37 -24.29
N ALA A 80 0.76 32.59 -23.12
CA ALA A 80 0.99 33.78 -22.31
C ALA A 80 2.42 33.82 -21.74
N LEU A 81 2.97 32.68 -21.32
CA LEU A 81 4.36 32.56 -20.87
C LEU A 81 5.36 32.82 -21.99
N ILE A 82 5.09 32.29 -23.19
CA ILE A 82 5.92 32.50 -24.38
C ILE A 82 5.95 33.99 -24.75
N GLU A 83 4.80 34.69 -24.71
CA GLU A 83 4.72 36.12 -25.01
C GLU A 83 5.53 36.96 -23.99
N MET A 84 5.46 36.62 -22.70
CA MET A 84 6.22 37.31 -21.66
C MET A 84 7.75 37.13 -21.81
N ILE A 85 8.20 35.94 -22.23
CA ILE A 85 9.62 35.65 -22.47
C ILE A 85 10.11 36.40 -23.71
N GLN A 86 9.36 36.38 -24.81
CA GLN A 86 9.72 37.08 -26.05
C GLN A 86 9.86 38.59 -25.82
N LYS A 87 8.96 39.19 -25.03
CA LYS A 87 9.04 40.61 -24.66
C LYS A 87 10.32 40.96 -23.91
N LYS A 88 10.83 40.06 -23.05
CA LYS A 88 12.07 40.26 -22.31
C LYS A 88 13.34 40.05 -23.14
N ILE A 89 13.30 39.22 -24.18
CA ILE A 89 14.43 38.99 -25.09
C ILE A 89 14.59 40.17 -26.06
N ASN A 90 13.48 40.79 -26.46
CA ASN A 90 13.48 41.90 -27.42
C ASN A 90 13.51 43.30 -26.77
N THR A 91 13.82 43.39 -25.48
CA THR A 91 14.12 44.64 -24.76
C THR A 91 15.62 44.72 -24.50
#